data_AF-A0A519DXP6-F1
#
_entry.id   AF-A0A519DXP6-F1
#
_cell.length_a   1.000
_cell.length_b   1.000
_cell.length_c   1.000
_cell.angle_alpha   90.00
_cell.angle_beta   90.00
_cell.angle_gamma   90.00
#
_symmetry.space_group_name_H-M   'P 1'
#
loop_
_entity.id
_entity.type
_entity.pdbx_description
1 polymer ?
#
loop_
_entity_poly.entity_id
_entity_poly.type
_entity_poly.pdbx_seq_one_letter_code
_entity_poly.pdbx_strand_id
1 'polypeptide(L)'
;MQAWLGRWNGPEGTYLQLDAAGGGRYEVRIKDLDAERRFPATVKDGAVQFERDGKQESIKATDGDATGMKWLAGKRTCLTVHPGEGYCRD
;
A
#
# COMPACT_ATOMS: atom_id res chain seq x y z
N MET A 1 1.52 -14.90 1.39
CA MET A 1 2.11 -13.69 2.03
C MET A 1 3.26 -13.04 1.24
N GLN A 2 3.75 -13.62 0.14
CA GLN A 2 4.64 -12.92 -0.83
C GLN A 2 3.88 -12.07 -1.85
N ALA A 3 2.55 -12.28 -1.97
CA ALA A 3 1.73 -11.67 -3.00
C ALA A 3 1.76 -10.14 -2.97
N TRP A 4 2.11 -9.51 -1.85
CA TRP A 4 2.09 -8.05 -1.72
C TRP A 4 3.46 -7.40 -1.82
N LEU A 5 4.53 -8.20 -1.78
CA LEU A 5 5.89 -7.69 -1.87
C LEU A 5 6.14 -7.01 -3.22
N GLY A 6 7.04 -6.03 -3.20
CA GLY A 6 7.38 -5.23 -4.36
C GLY A 6 6.60 -3.93 -4.44
N ARG A 7 6.75 -3.25 -5.57
CA ARG A 7 6.22 -1.91 -5.81
C ARG A 7 4.84 -1.95 -6.47
N TRP A 8 3.97 -1.08 -5.99
CA TRP A 8 2.62 -0.81 -6.44
C TRP A 8 2.55 0.67 -6.83
N ASN A 9 2.08 0.95 -8.04
CA ASN A 9 2.11 2.32 -8.55
C ASN A 9 0.82 3.04 -8.17
N GLY A 10 0.96 4.31 -7.80
CA GLY A 10 -0.10 5.25 -7.47
C GLY A 10 -0.24 6.34 -8.56
N PRO A 11 -1.15 7.31 -8.40
CA PRO A 11 -1.31 8.38 -9.38
C PRO A 11 -0.08 9.27 -9.37
N GLU A 12 0.16 10.00 -10.46
CA GLU A 12 1.10 11.13 -10.48
C GLU A 12 2.53 10.77 -10.01
N GLY A 13 2.95 9.52 -10.25
CA GLY A 13 4.30 9.04 -9.91
C GLY A 13 4.47 8.58 -8.46
N THR A 14 3.41 8.61 -7.65
CA THR A 14 3.40 8.04 -6.31
C THR A 14 3.54 6.51 -6.35
N TYR A 15 4.02 5.91 -5.27
CA TYR A 15 4.06 4.46 -5.16
C TYR A 15 4.05 3.99 -3.71
N LEU A 16 3.66 2.73 -3.55
CA LEU A 16 3.78 1.97 -2.33
C LEU A 16 4.67 0.77 -2.61
N GLN A 17 5.69 0.55 -1.78
CA GLN A 17 6.54 -0.63 -1.86
C GLN A 17 6.52 -1.38 -0.54
N LEU A 18 6.33 -2.70 -0.63
CA LEU A 18 6.37 -3.60 0.51
C LEU A 18 7.61 -4.48 0.43
N ASP A 19 8.45 -4.38 1.44
CA ASP A 19 9.67 -5.17 1.56
C ASP A 19 9.61 -6.07 2.80
N ALA A 20 10.14 -7.29 2.69
CA ALA A 20 10.25 -8.17 3.84
C ALA A 20 11.40 -7.70 4.73
N ALA A 21 11.13 -7.46 6.01
CA ALA A 21 12.13 -7.03 7.00
C ALA A 21 12.66 -8.20 7.86
N GLY A 22 12.25 -9.44 7.56
CA GLY A 22 12.59 -10.64 8.31
C GLY A 22 11.73 -10.85 9.57
N GLY A 23 11.68 -12.08 10.08
CA GLY A 23 10.94 -12.40 11.31
C GLY A 23 9.44 -12.11 11.29
N GLY A 24 8.81 -12.16 10.10
CA GLY A 24 7.38 -11.83 9.93
C GLY A 24 7.06 -10.33 9.90
N ARG A 25 8.08 -9.46 9.89
CA ARG A 25 7.94 -8.01 9.78
C ARG A 25 8.11 -7.53 8.34
N TYR A 26 7.55 -6.37 8.08
CA TYR A 26 7.57 -5.71 6.78
C TYR A 26 8.03 -4.27 6.93
N GLU A 27 8.63 -3.72 5.87
CA GLU A 27 8.83 -2.29 5.71
C GLU A 27 7.88 -1.80 4.62
N VAL A 28 7.08 -0.79 4.94
CA VAL A 28 6.22 -0.08 4.00
C VAL A 28 6.94 1.18 3.57
N ARG A 29 7.21 1.32 2.28
CA ARG A 29 7.71 2.54 1.65
C ARG A 29 6.56 3.22 0.92
N ILE A 30 6.26 4.47 1.26
CA ILE A 30 5.27 5.28 0.54
C ILE A 30 5.99 6.50 -0.02
N LYS A 31 5.92 6.67 -1.34
CA LYS A 31 6.34 7.87 -2.05
C LYS A 31 5.08 8.61 -2.45
N ASP A 32 4.82 9.74 -1.81
CA ASP A 32 3.81 10.70 -2.22
C ASP A 32 4.44 11.76 -3.15
N LEU A 33 3.71 12.84 -3.44
CA LEU A 33 4.18 13.92 -4.32
C LEU A 33 5.31 14.75 -3.68
N ASP A 34 5.40 14.74 -2.35
CA ASP A 34 6.37 15.51 -1.58
C ASP A 34 7.64 14.70 -1.31
N ALA A 35 7.51 13.50 -0.74
CA ALA A 35 8.67 12.70 -0.30
C ALA A 35 8.43 11.18 -0.25
N GLU A 36 9.52 10.42 -0.16
CA GLU A 36 9.45 9.01 0.26
C GLU A 36 9.56 8.94 1.79
N ARG A 37 8.66 8.17 2.40
CA ARG A 37 8.69 7.81 3.82
C ARG A 37 8.65 6.30 4.00
N ARG A 38 9.23 5.83 5.10
CA ARG A 38 9.32 4.40 5.46
C ARG A 38 8.68 4.15 6.81
N PHE A 39 7.91 3.08 6.89
CA PHE A 39 7.15 2.72 8.09
C PHE A 39 7.37 1.24 8.41
N PRO A 40 7.73 0.90 9.66
CA PRO A 40 7.72 -0.48 10.10
C PRO A 40 6.28 -0.99 10.13
N ALA A 41 6.08 -2.21 9.65
CA ALA A 41 4.76 -2.79 9.51
C ALA A 41 4.73 -4.27 9.89
N THR A 42 3.54 -4.74 10.24
CA THR A 42 3.29 -6.13 10.60
C THR A 42 2.06 -6.66 9.88
N VAL A 43 2.05 -7.95 9.57
CA VAL A 43 0.86 -8.58 9.01
C VAL A 43 -0.05 -9.00 10.15
N LYS A 44 -1.29 -8.53 10.11
CA LYS A 44 -2.34 -8.86 11.08
C LYS A 44 -3.67 -9.01 10.34
N ASP A 45 -4.38 -10.10 10.61
CA ASP A 45 -5.70 -10.38 10.01
C ASP A 45 -5.71 -10.33 8.47
N GLY A 46 -4.61 -10.75 7.84
CA GLY A 46 -4.46 -10.71 6.39
C GLY A 46 -4.32 -9.31 5.80
N ALA A 47 -3.99 -8.30 6.61
CA ALA A 47 -3.67 -6.93 6.22
C ALA A 47 -2.27 -6.52 6.73
N VAL A 48 -1.63 -5.54 6.11
CA VAL A 48 -0.36 -4.97 6.61
C VAL A 48 -0.70 -3.73 7.42
N GLN A 49 -0.47 -3.77 8.73
CA GLN A 49 -0.72 -2.66 9.65
C GLN A 49 0.57 -1.91 9.94
N PHE A 50 0.50 -0.58 9.89
CA PHE A 50 1.61 0.32 10.19
C PHE A 50 1.08 1.60 10.84
N GLU A 51 1.96 2.34 11.51
CA GLU A 51 1.62 3.66 12.05
C GLU A 51 2.24 4.75 11.18
N ARG A 52 1.42 5.73 10.79
CA ARG A 52 1.83 6.92 10.04
C ARG A 52 1.26 8.13 10.73
N ASP A 53 2.13 9.04 11.16
CA ASP A 53 1.75 10.30 11.80
C ASP A 53 0.83 10.10 13.05
N GLY A 54 1.09 9.04 13.83
CA GLY A 54 0.30 8.67 15.01
C GLY A 54 -1.05 8.01 14.69
N LYS A 55 -1.34 7.74 13.42
CA LYS A 55 -2.55 7.06 12.97
C LYS A 55 -2.23 5.63 12.57
N GLN A 56 -3.04 4.69 13.03
CA GLN A 56 -2.94 3.29 12.62
C GLN A 56 -3.59 3.11 11.25
N GLU A 57 -2.77 2.76 10.27
CA GLU A 57 -3.16 2.54 8.87
C GLU A 57 -3.07 1.05 8.54
N SER A 58 -3.85 0.61 7.54
CA SER A 58 -3.90 -0.79 7.14
C SER A 58 -3.96 -0.95 5.63
N ILE A 59 -3.04 -1.72 5.07
CA ILE A 59 -2.97 -2.02 3.63
C ILE A 59 -3.70 -3.32 3.37
N LYS A 60 -4.66 -3.28 2.43
CA LYS A 60 -5.50 -4.43 2.06
C LYS A 60 -5.56 -4.59 0.56
N ALA A 61 -5.71 -5.83 0.10
CA ALA A 61 -6.00 -6.14 -1.29
C ALA A 61 -7.38 -5.61 -1.68
N THR A 62 -7.47 -5.07 -2.89
CA THR A 62 -8.67 -4.47 -3.46
C THR A 62 -8.57 -4.48 -4.99
N ASP A 63 -9.63 -4.07 -5.66
CA ASP A 63 -9.61 -3.59 -7.04
C ASP A 63 -9.53 -2.06 -7.09
N GLY A 64 -9.27 -1.53 -8.27
CA GLY A 64 -9.07 -0.11 -8.52
C GLY A 64 -10.33 0.72 -8.36
N ASP A 65 -11.51 0.17 -8.66
CA ASP A 65 -12.78 0.86 -8.47
C ASP A 65 -13.09 1.07 -6.98
N ALA A 66 -12.83 0.06 -6.15
CA ALA A 66 -13.00 0.11 -4.71
C ALA A 66 -12.02 1.05 -3.98
N THR A 67 -10.92 1.48 -4.63
CA THR A 67 -10.03 2.52 -4.06
C THR A 67 -10.69 3.91 -4.02
N GLY A 68 -11.75 4.12 -4.80
CA GLY A 68 -12.37 5.44 -5.02
C GLY A 68 -11.57 6.35 -5.96
N MET A 69 -10.49 5.86 -6.56
CA MET A 69 -9.62 6.65 -7.43
C MET A 69 -9.95 6.41 -8.90
N LYS A 70 -10.38 7.45 -9.61
CA LYS A 70 -10.74 7.37 -11.04
C LYS A 70 -9.64 6.82 -11.94
N TRP A 71 -8.38 7.13 -11.64
CA TRP A 71 -7.23 6.70 -12.44
C TRP A 71 -6.91 5.20 -12.27
N LEU A 72 -7.45 4.57 -11.21
CA LEU A 72 -7.33 3.13 -10.94
C LEU A 72 -8.50 2.33 -11.47
N ALA A 73 -9.60 2.97 -11.85
CA ALA A 73 -10.81 2.30 -12.30
C ALA A 73 -10.52 1.23 -13.36
N GLY A 74 -11.10 0.04 -13.18
CA GLY A 74 -10.91 -1.12 -14.04
C GLY A 74 -9.67 -1.99 -13.75
N LYS A 75 -8.75 -1.55 -12.87
CA LYS A 75 -7.63 -2.40 -12.43
C LYS A 75 -8.09 -3.41 -11.39
N ARG A 76 -7.55 -4.63 -11.44
CA ARG A 76 -8.00 -5.74 -10.56
C ARG A 76 -7.01 -6.07 -9.45
N THR A 77 -5.74 -5.78 -9.67
CA THR A 77 -4.67 -6.12 -8.73
C THR A 77 -4.22 -4.86 -8.03
N CYS A 78 -4.88 -4.53 -6.92
CA CYS A 78 -4.62 -3.28 -6.20
C CYS A 78 -4.48 -3.47 -4.69
N LEU A 79 -3.86 -2.50 -4.06
CA LEU A 79 -3.78 -2.30 -2.63
C LEU A 79 -4.40 -0.94 -2.29
N THR A 80 -5.08 -0.85 -1.15
CA THR A 80 -5.57 0.41 -0.58
C THR A 80 -5.16 0.53 0.87
N VAL A 81 -4.81 1.76 1.26
CA VAL A 81 -4.53 2.13 2.66
C VAL A 81 -5.81 2.66 3.30
N HIS A 82 -6.50 3.54 2.59
CA HIS A 82 -7.82 4.06 2.94
C HIS A 82 -8.54 4.53 1.66
N PRO A 83 -9.87 4.77 1.69
CA PRO A 83 -10.56 5.36 0.56
C PRO A 83 -9.87 6.65 0.10
N GLY A 84 -9.54 6.74 -1.19
CA GLY A 84 -8.76 7.84 -1.77
C GLY A 84 -7.24 7.66 -1.77
N GLU A 85 -6.70 6.58 -1.19
CA GLU A 85 -5.27 6.23 -1.26
C GLU A 85 -5.11 4.76 -1.70
N GLY A 86 -4.82 4.58 -2.98
CA GLY A 86 -4.74 3.29 -3.64
C GLY A 86 -3.54 3.17 -4.58
N TYR A 87 -3.05 1.95 -4.73
CA TYR A 87 -1.89 1.60 -5.53
C TYR A 87 -2.15 0.29 -6.25
N CYS A 88 -1.95 0.27 -7.57
CA CYS A 88 -2.17 -0.94 -8.36
C CYS A 88 -0.89 -1.40 -9.04
N ARG A 89 -0.88 -2.69 -9.35
CA ARG A 89 0.05 -3.28 -10.30
C ARG A 89 -0.77 -3.95 -11.40
N ASP A 90 -0.13 -4.21 -12.53
CA ASP A 90 -0.73 -5.03 -13.58
C ASP A 90 -0.90 -6.47 -13.07
#